data_AF-A0A8D8PTJ4-F1
#
_entry.id   AF-A0A8D8PTJ4-F1
#
_cell.length_a   1.000
_cell.length_b   1.000
_cell.length_c   1.000
_cell.angle_alpha   90.00
_cell.angle_beta   90.00
_cell.angle_gamma   90.00
#
_symmetry.space_group_name_H-M   'P 1'
#
loop_
_entity.id
_entity.type
_entity.pdbx_description
1 polymer ?
#
loop_
_entity_poly.entity_id
_entity_poly.type
_entity_poly.pdbx_seq_one_letter_code
_entity_poly.pdbx_strand_id
1 'polypeptide(L)'
;MYQVHIDLIERVQRKFMKMLTYRSRLNTSNMSYEDKVKHFKLHTLRHRRDISDVLFIVKLLESKIKCNELLSEIVMRNNTKNTINTDLFKINKWSTNIAQNSSLTRCLSICNKLANPPFNIIFDVGTHQTIKNKLTTYFAFD
;
A
#
# COMPACT_ATOMS: atom_id res chain seq x y z
N MET A 1 -0.84 -4.61 -10.47
CA MET A 1 -0.96 -3.44 -11.38
C MET A 1 0.18 -3.48 -12.37
N TYR A 2 -0.08 -3.33 -13.68
CA TYR A 2 0.98 -3.34 -14.69
C TYR A 2 1.89 -2.12 -14.59
N GLN A 3 3.17 -2.31 -14.95
CA GLN A 3 4.21 -1.27 -14.87
C GLN A 3 3.82 0.00 -15.65
N VAL A 4 3.21 -0.16 -16.82
CA VAL A 4 2.75 0.97 -17.65
C VAL A 4 1.80 1.90 -16.88
N HIS A 5 0.86 1.34 -16.11
CA HIS A 5 -0.06 2.16 -15.32
C HIS A 5 0.63 2.81 -14.12
N ILE A 6 1.61 2.12 -13.52
CA ILE A 6 2.42 2.68 -12.44
C ILE A 6 3.20 3.90 -12.95
N ASP A 7 3.86 3.77 -14.10
CA ASP A 7 4.67 4.82 -14.71
C ASP A 7 3.82 6.03 -15.09
N LEU A 8 2.61 5.82 -15.63
CA LEU A 8 1.68 6.90 -15.96
C LEU A 8 1.33 7.75 -14.73
N ILE A 9 1.05 7.12 -13.60
CA ILE A 9 0.73 7.86 -12.37
C ILE A 9 2.00 8.50 -11.78
N GLU A 10 3.16 7.84 -11.87
CA GLU A 10 4.43 8.44 -11.43
C GLU A 10 4.81 9.68 -12.21
N ARG A 11 4.50 9.74 -13.52
CA ARG A 11 4.71 10.94 -14.34
C ARG A 11 3.96 12.15 -13.78
N VAL A 12 2.75 11.94 -13.22
CA VAL A 12 1.98 13.02 -12.58
C VAL A 12 2.72 13.53 -11.35
N GLN A 13 3.19 12.65 -10.46
CA GLN A 13 3.93 13.07 -9.27
C GLN A 13 5.25 13.77 -9.64
N ARG A 14 5.98 13.27 -10.64
CA ARG A 14 7.22 13.92 -11.13
C ARG A 14 6.96 15.31 -11.70
N LYS A 15 5.87 15.50 -12.46
CA LYS A 15 5.47 16.81 -12.98
C LYS A 15 5.11 17.77 -11.84
N PHE A 16 4.39 17.29 -10.83
CA PHE A 16 4.07 18.06 -9.63
C PHE A 16 5.34 18.46 -8.86
N MET A 17 6.31 17.55 -8.69
CA MET A 17 7.59 17.86 -8.04
C MET A 17 8.37 18.94 -8.78
N LYS A 18 8.42 18.86 -10.13
CA LYS A 18 9.07 19.88 -10.96
C LYS A 18 8.46 21.26 -10.73
N MET A 19 7.13 21.33 -10.61
CA MET A 19 6.42 22.58 -10.33
C MET A 19 6.70 23.12 -8.93
N LEU A 20 6.73 22.26 -7.91
CA LEU A 20 7.06 22.66 -6.54
C LEU A 20 8.49 23.21 -6.44
N THR A 21 9.46 22.49 -7.00
CA THR A 21 10.86 22.92 -7.08
C THR A 21 10.99 24.30 -7.71
N TYR A 22 10.30 24.53 -8.83
CA TYR A 22 10.34 25.81 -9.52
C TYR A 22 9.79 26.94 -8.63
N ARG A 23 8.67 26.68 -7.94
CA ARG A 23 8.06 27.67 -7.03
C ARG A 23 8.89 27.95 -5.78
N SER A 24 9.56 26.94 -5.22
CA SER A 24 10.39 27.08 -4.02
C SER A 24 11.80 27.62 -4.31
N ARG A 25 12.14 27.91 -5.58
CA ARG A 25 13.46 28.38 -6.02
C ARG A 25 14.61 27.48 -5.55
N LEU A 26 14.34 26.17 -5.43
CA LEU A 26 15.35 25.20 -5.04
C LEU A 26 16.33 24.97 -6.18
N ASN A 27 17.62 24.98 -5.87
CA ASN A 27 18.64 24.57 -6.84
C ASN A 27 18.62 23.04 -6.97
N THR A 28 18.18 22.53 -8.12
CA THR A 28 18.00 21.09 -8.34
C THR A 28 18.99 20.47 -9.31
N SER A 29 20.09 21.15 -9.62
CA SER A 29 21.15 20.58 -10.47
C SER A 29 21.63 19.22 -9.97
N ASN A 30 21.66 19.02 -8.65
CA ASN A 30 22.20 17.81 -8.02
C ASN A 30 21.18 17.01 -7.18
N MET A 31 19.91 17.41 -7.14
CA MET A 31 18.90 16.69 -6.34
C MET A 31 18.22 15.59 -7.15
N SER A 32 18.28 14.35 -6.64
CA SER A 32 17.51 13.24 -7.17
C SER A 32 16.00 13.44 -6.97
N TYR A 33 15.19 12.57 -7.56
CA TYR A 33 13.74 12.58 -7.32
C TYR A 33 13.41 12.25 -5.85
N GLU A 34 14.10 11.28 -5.27
CA GLU A 34 13.92 10.87 -3.87
C GLU A 34 14.27 12.02 -2.91
N ASP A 35 15.35 12.77 -3.19
CA ASP A 35 15.73 13.94 -2.39
C ASP A 35 14.66 15.02 -2.42
N LYS A 36 14.04 15.27 -3.59
CA LYS A 36 12.95 16.25 -3.72
C LYS A 36 11.72 15.81 -2.93
N VAL A 37 11.36 14.53 -3.02
CA VAL A 37 10.23 13.95 -2.28
C VAL A 37 10.47 14.07 -0.77
N LYS A 38 11.68 13.75 -0.30
CA LYS A 38 12.07 13.89 1.11
C LYS A 38 12.09 15.35 1.56
N HIS A 39 12.62 16.26 0.74
CA HIS A 39 12.67 17.70 1.01
C HIS A 39 11.27 18.28 1.25
N PHE A 40 10.31 17.91 0.39
CA PHE A 40 8.92 18.35 0.55
C PHE A 40 8.11 17.51 1.57
N LYS A 41 8.75 16.58 2.28
CA LYS A 41 8.12 15.64 3.24
C LYS A 41 6.93 14.91 2.63
N LEU A 42 7.05 14.54 1.35
CA LEU A 42 6.05 13.77 0.64
C LEU A 42 6.42 12.29 0.66
N HIS A 43 5.41 11.42 0.57
CA HIS A 43 5.64 10.00 0.36
C HIS A 43 5.76 9.71 -1.14
N THR A 44 6.51 8.66 -1.46
CA THR A 44 6.54 8.13 -2.83
C THR A 44 5.14 7.64 -3.22
N LEU A 45 4.86 7.64 -4.53
CA LEU A 45 3.59 7.15 -5.03
C LEU A 45 3.37 5.68 -4.65
N ARG A 46 4.45 4.89 -4.63
CA ARG A 46 4.44 3.49 -4.22
C ARG A 46 3.89 3.35 -2.79
N HIS A 47 4.48 4.05 -1.82
CA HIS A 47 4.02 3.99 -0.43
C HIS A 47 2.57 4.46 -0.31
N ARG A 48 2.18 5.51 -1.05
CA ARG A 48 0.77 5.96 -1.06
C ARG A 48 -0.20 4.91 -1.59
N ARG A 49 0.18 4.14 -2.61
CA ARG A 49 -0.62 3.03 -3.14
C ARG A 49 -0.72 1.90 -2.13
N ASP A 50 0.40 1.53 -1.52
CA ASP A 50 0.45 0.44 -0.53
C ASP A 50 -0.42 0.79 0.69
N ILE A 51 -0.34 2.04 1.19
CA ILE A 51 -1.24 2.54 2.24
C ILE A 51 -2.70 2.47 1.78
N SER A 52 -3.01 2.92 0.56
CA SER A 52 -4.38 2.91 0.04
C SER A 52 -4.96 1.51 -0.06
N ASP A 53 -4.14 0.53 -0.45
CA ASP A 53 -4.54 -0.88 -0.56
C ASP A 53 -4.90 -1.47 0.80
N VAL A 54 -4.05 -1.26 1.81
CA VAL A 54 -4.30 -1.74 3.17
C VAL A 54 -5.55 -1.09 3.73
N LEU A 55 -5.68 0.23 3.57
CA LEU A 55 -6.85 0.98 4.02
C LEU A 55 -8.13 0.54 3.31
N PHE A 56 -8.05 0.11 2.05
CA PHE A 56 -9.19 -0.45 1.33
C PHE A 56 -9.66 -1.77 1.96
N ILE A 57 -8.73 -2.69 2.26
CA ILE A 57 -9.07 -3.97 2.91
C ILE A 57 -9.63 -3.73 4.31
N VAL A 58 -9.02 -2.85 5.10
CA VAL A 58 -9.53 -2.48 6.43
C VAL A 58 -10.95 -1.93 6.33
N LYS A 59 -11.22 -1.00 5.40
CA LYS A 59 -12.58 -0.46 5.19
C LYS A 59 -13.58 -1.55 4.77
N LEU A 60 -13.15 -2.54 4.00
CA LEU A 60 -13.99 -3.63 3.56
C LEU A 60 -14.33 -4.57 4.73
N LEU A 61 -13.35 -4.91 5.56
CA LEU A 61 -13.56 -5.72 6.78
C LEU A 61 -14.41 -4.99 7.84
N GLU A 62 -14.23 -3.68 7.99
CA GLU A 62 -15.05 -2.82 8.85
C GLU A 62 -16.47 -2.56 8.28
N SER A 63 -16.84 -3.16 7.15
CA SER A 63 -18.12 -2.94 6.46
C SER A 63 -18.40 -1.47 6.08
N LYS A 64 -17.36 -0.63 6.00
CA LYS A 64 -17.46 0.75 5.47
C LYS A 64 -17.63 0.77 3.96
N ILE A 65 -17.18 -0.29 3.29
CA ILE A 65 -17.45 -0.56 1.88
C ILE A 65 -18.42 -1.75 1.85
N LYS A 66 -19.64 -1.53 1.35
CA LYS A 66 -20.67 -2.57 1.24
C LYS A 66 -20.57 -3.25 -0.12
N CYS A 67 -19.79 -4.34 -0.18
CA CYS A 67 -19.71 -5.22 -1.34
C CYS A 67 -19.49 -6.64 -0.84
N ASN A 68 -20.58 -7.40 -0.76
CA ASN A 68 -20.58 -8.74 -0.18
C ASN A 68 -19.85 -9.73 -1.10
N GLU A 69 -19.90 -9.52 -2.42
CA GLU A 69 -19.20 -10.32 -3.41
C GLU A 69 -17.70 -10.25 -3.15
N LEU A 70 -17.15 -9.04 -3.02
CA LEU A 70 -15.73 -8.83 -2.79
C LEU A 70 -15.30 -9.33 -1.41
N LEU A 71 -16.15 -9.16 -0.39
CA LEU A 71 -15.87 -9.68 0.95
C LEU A 71 -15.84 -11.22 0.95
N SER A 72 -16.70 -11.86 0.18
CA SER A 72 -16.75 -13.34 0.06
C SER A 72 -15.50 -13.92 -0.61
N GLU A 73 -14.80 -13.14 -1.44
CA GLU A 73 -13.52 -13.55 -2.03
C GLU A 73 -12.35 -13.49 -1.04
N ILE A 74 -12.50 -12.79 0.09
CA ILE A 74 -11.46 -12.67 1.11
C ILE A 74 -11.53 -13.86 2.06
N VAL A 75 -10.53 -14.73 1.97
CA VAL A 75 -10.40 -15.89 2.85
C VAL A 75 -9.29 -15.65 3.85
N MET A 76 -9.64 -15.56 5.13
CA MET A 76 -8.64 -15.56 6.22
C MET A 76 -8.04 -16.96 6.38
N ARG A 77 -6.72 -17.02 6.54
CA ARG A 77 -6.04 -18.28 6.80
C ARG A 77 -6.13 -18.57 8.30
N ASN A 78 -6.76 -19.69 8.64
CA ASN A 78 -6.80 -20.15 10.03
C ASN A 78 -5.49 -20.88 10.37
N ASN A 79 -4.54 -20.17 10.97
CA ASN A 79 -3.26 -20.74 11.40
C ASN A 79 -3.43 -21.45 12.76
N THR A 80 -4.08 -22.61 12.78
CA THR A 80 -4.29 -23.41 14.01
C THR A 80 -3.12 -24.31 14.38
N LYS A 81 -2.12 -24.42 13.50
CA LYS A 81 -0.91 -25.24 13.70
C LYS A 81 0.32 -24.39 13.41
N ASN A 82 1.44 -24.65 14.10
CA ASN A 82 2.77 -24.07 13.85
C ASN A 82 3.20 -24.32 12.39
N THR A 83 2.68 -23.49 11.50
CA THR A 83 2.93 -23.54 10.07
C THR A 83 4.00 -22.49 9.80
N ILE A 84 5.01 -22.85 9.00
CA ILE A 84 6.09 -21.95 8.61
C ILE A 84 5.54 -20.69 7.91
N ASN A 85 4.36 -20.80 7.30
CA ASN A 85 3.67 -19.69 6.68
C ASN A 85 2.74 -18.96 7.68
N THR A 86 3.09 -17.71 7.98
CA THR A 86 2.37 -16.82 8.90
C THR A 86 1.46 -15.81 8.19
N ASP A 87 1.19 -15.98 6.88
CA ASP A 87 0.32 -15.10 6.11
C ASP A 87 -1.11 -15.09 6.68
N LEU A 88 -1.66 -13.89 6.88
CA LEU A 88 -3.01 -13.66 7.40
C LEU A 88 -4.12 -14.06 6.41
N PHE A 89 -3.97 -13.68 5.14
CA PHE A 89 -4.94 -13.91 4.09
C PHE A 89 -4.46 -15.01 3.15
N LYS A 90 -5.39 -15.88 2.73
CA LYS A 90 -5.13 -16.85 1.67
C LYS A 90 -5.21 -16.13 0.32
N ILE A 91 -4.12 -16.20 -0.43
CA ILE A 91 -4.05 -15.69 -1.80
C ILE A 91 -4.16 -16.85 -2.78
N ASN A 92 -5.11 -16.78 -3.71
CA ASN A 92 -5.25 -17.77 -4.77
C ASN A 92 -4.05 -17.70 -5.72
N LYS A 93 -3.57 -18.87 -6.17
CA LYS A 93 -2.58 -18.94 -7.23
C LYS A 93 -3.29 -18.76 -8.56
N TRP A 94 -2.85 -17.79 -9.33
CA TRP A 94 -3.40 -17.49 -10.64
C TRP A 94 -2.45 -17.97 -11.74
N SER A 95 -3.00 -18.49 -12.83
CA SER A 95 -2.23 -18.90 -14.00
C SER A 95 -1.82 -17.72 -14.89
N THR A 96 -2.57 -16.60 -14.82
CA THR A 96 -2.32 -15.41 -15.63
C THR A 96 -1.71 -14.30 -14.81
N ASN A 97 -0.75 -13.59 -15.42
CA ASN A 97 -0.09 -12.44 -14.82
C ASN A 97 -1.11 -11.33 -14.48
N ILE A 98 -2.13 -11.14 -15.31
CA ILE A 98 -3.22 -10.18 -15.08
C ILE A 98 -3.92 -10.46 -13.75
N ALA A 99 -4.35 -11.70 -13.54
CA ALA A 99 -5.11 -12.07 -12.34
C ALA A 99 -4.21 -12.05 -11.09
N GLN A 100 -2.94 -12.46 -11.21
CA GLN A 100 -1.96 -12.33 -10.13
C GLN A 100 -1.73 -10.86 -9.73
N ASN A 101 -1.77 -9.95 -10.70
CA ASN A 101 -1.61 -8.51 -10.50
C ASN A 101 -2.92 -7.75 -10.32
N SER A 102 -4.03 -8.46 -10.09
CA SER A 102 -5.34 -7.88 -9.79
C SER A 102 -5.30 -7.04 -8.52
N SER A 103 -6.23 -6.11 -8.41
CA SER A 103 -6.34 -5.19 -7.27
C SER A 103 -6.44 -5.95 -5.95
N LEU A 104 -7.37 -6.90 -5.84
CA LEU A 104 -7.61 -7.66 -4.62
C LEU A 104 -6.38 -8.50 -4.22
N THR A 105 -5.82 -9.27 -5.15
CA THR A 105 -4.62 -10.11 -4.89
C THR A 105 -3.45 -9.28 -4.38
N ARG A 106 -3.22 -8.12 -5.00
CA ARG A 106 -2.19 -7.16 -4.57
C ARG A 106 -2.47 -6.61 -3.17
N CYS A 107 -3.71 -6.19 -2.90
CA CYS A 107 -4.10 -5.67 -1.59
C CYS A 107 -3.91 -6.71 -0.47
N LEU A 108 -4.32 -7.96 -0.70
CA LEU A 108 -4.12 -9.05 0.26
C LEU A 108 -2.63 -9.37 0.44
N SER A 109 -1.83 -9.31 -0.63
CA SER A 109 -0.37 -9.51 -0.56
C SER A 109 0.33 -8.47 0.29
N ILE A 110 0.00 -7.19 0.14
CA ILE A 110 0.59 -6.14 0.99
C ILE A 110 0.14 -6.29 2.44
N CYS A 111 -1.14 -6.64 2.68
CA CYS A 111 -1.62 -6.93 4.02
C CYS A 111 -0.88 -8.11 4.67
N ASN A 112 -0.58 -9.18 3.93
CA ASN A 112 0.21 -10.32 4.46
C ASN A 112 1.65 -9.92 4.81
N LYS A 113 2.30 -9.11 3.96
CA LYS A 113 3.65 -8.60 4.24
C LYS A 113 3.68 -7.79 5.53
N LEU A 114 2.64 -7.00 5.76
CA LEU A 114 2.47 -6.13 6.92
C LEU A 114 1.78 -6.79 8.11
N ALA A 115 1.41 -8.07 8.02
CA ALA A 115 0.84 -8.84 9.13
C ALA A 115 1.95 -9.48 9.99
N ASN A 116 3.15 -9.64 9.43
CA ASN A 116 4.32 -10.15 10.13
C ASN A 116 5.03 -9.01 10.89
N PRO A 117 5.62 -9.29 12.06
CA PRO A 117 6.32 -8.29 12.85
C PRO A 117 7.37 -7.55 12.01
N PRO A 118 7.52 -6.21 12.19
CA PRO A 118 7.12 -5.44 13.38
C PRO A 118 5.70 -4.84 13.34
N PHE A 119 4.99 -4.87 12.21
CA PHE A 119 3.64 -4.32 12.11
C PHE A 119 2.61 -5.46 12.21
N ASN A 120 1.55 -5.27 13.01
CA ASN A 120 0.52 -6.30 13.16
C ASN A 120 -0.86 -5.67 12.92
N ILE A 121 -1.29 -5.70 11.66
CA ILE A 121 -2.56 -5.11 11.19
C ILE A 121 -3.78 -5.63 11.95
N ILE A 122 -3.73 -6.88 12.44
CA ILE A 122 -4.90 -7.58 13.00
C ILE A 122 -5.26 -7.04 14.40
N PHE A 123 -4.26 -6.65 15.18
CA PHE A 123 -4.44 -6.21 16.56
C PHE A 123 -4.59 -4.69 16.69
N ASP A 124 -4.44 -3.95 15.59
CA ASP A 124 -4.58 -2.51 15.58
C ASP A 124 -6.07 -2.12 15.44
N VAL A 125 -6.84 -2.43 16.48
CA VAL A 125 -8.24 -2.02 16.62
C VAL A 125 -8.27 -0.52 16.88
N GLY A 126 -8.19 0.26 15.82
CA GLY A 126 -8.21 1.72 15.87
C GLY A 126 -8.98 2.31 14.70
N THR A 127 -9.44 3.55 14.84
CA THR A 127 -10.12 4.25 13.75
C THR A 127 -9.26 4.26 12.47
N HIS A 128 -9.91 4.30 11.31
CA HIS A 128 -9.24 4.41 9.99
C HIS A 128 -8.04 5.36 9.95
N GLN A 129 -8.13 6.49 10.69
CA GLN A 129 -7.10 7.51 10.75
C GLN A 129 -5.86 7.07 11.55
N THR A 130 -6.02 6.29 12.62
CA THR A 130 -4.88 5.80 13.41
C THR A 130 -4.06 4.78 12.62
N ILE A 131 -4.74 3.88 11.90
CA ILE A 131 -4.10 2.91 11.00
C ILE A 131 -3.34 3.65 9.89
N LYS A 132 -3.97 4.65 9.27
CA LYS A 132 -3.32 5.49 8.25
C LYS A 132 -2.06 6.18 8.80
N ASN A 133 -2.13 6.78 9.98
CA ASN A 133 -0.99 7.46 10.58
C ASN A 133 0.16 6.50 10.87
N LYS A 134 -0.13 5.32 11.42
CA LYS A 134 0.87 4.28 11.71
C LYS A 134 1.53 3.73 10.44
N LEU A 135 0.74 3.49 9.39
CA LEU A 135 1.29 3.09 8.08
C LEU A 135 2.18 4.20 7.50
N THR A 136 1.76 5.45 7.63
CA THR A 136 2.52 6.61 7.15
C THR A 136 3.86 6.73 7.86
N THR A 137 3.90 6.46 9.18
CA THR A 137 5.17 6.42 9.93
C THR A 137 6.04 5.23 9.54
N TYR A 138 5.46 4.04 9.38
CA TYR A 138 6.21 2.83 8.98
C TYR A 138 6.94 3.04 7.63
N PHE A 139 6.21 3.51 6.61
CA PHE A 139 6.76 3.81 5.29
C PHE A 139 7.61 5.11 5.22
N ALA A 140 7.83 5.79 6.35
CA ALA A 140 8.78 6.90 6.44
C ALA A 140 10.17 6.45 6.93
N PHE A 141 10.27 5.28 7.56
CA PHE A 141 11.52 4.69 8.05
C PHE A 141 12.06 3.56 7.16
N ASP A 142 11.22 3.02 6.26
CA ASP A 142 11.60 2.15 5.13
C ASP A 142 12.14 2.96 3.93
#